data_AF-A0A930EW15-F1
#
_entry.id   AF-A0A930EW15-F1
#
_cell.length_a   1.000
_cell.length_b   1.000
_cell.length_c   1.000
_cell.angle_alpha   90.00
_cell.angle_beta   90.00
_cell.angle_gamma   90.00
#
_symmetry.space_group_name_H-M   'P 1'
#
loop_
_entity.id
_entity.type
_entity.pdbx_description
1 polymer ?
#
loop_
_entity_poly.entity_id
_entity_poly.type
_entity_poly.pdbx_seq_one_letter_code
_entity_poly.pdbx_strand_id
1 'polypeptide(L)'
;MKKISKRNILNTAAIGLSLLMSSTLLVGNAVSVYASPTISTTEQNAIDAFLTTQPVDGDTRNIATTNPAPVAPITYIFPGANSYVSVFRKPNDTLQLQDDYLFSYDPAGTHGHTPLQVKIKDWNTITWYRFSSTPEYINYFHDEIDTYFTQKITIIRQDDNTEITLDYPTLTAFRGSLPANSWNGYINIHYRPSGIMGDMPIEANDPRFKIYYTPYPDDYSNFAGDQATAYVYNRGYWHLEVPMEEKFSYDTIVQIDESLKTNETVVSEGDFGKKSTVFLISDFPDRSEQNYHLYTSDVIYNGLKTDFENATSDTTITDTFGWVEFSGDVHFTSSTNRIIRVGIDYTHYVTEDGTVLKPTTYGLNPVDTIAGYQFVSSHREANGDLVHVYTVPGAPTTSTPASPTTPATADKTNVFASAIAMMSAIFVSVVVLAKRQKRV
;
A
#
# COMPACT_ATOMS: atom_id res chain seq x y z
N MET A 1 69.09 4.67 0.65
CA MET A 1 69.36 3.71 -0.45
C MET A 1 68.97 2.30 -0.02
N LYS A 2 67.91 1.72 -0.59
CA LYS A 2 67.82 0.35 -1.15
C LYS A 2 66.35 0.02 -1.46
N LYS A 3 66.02 0.04 -2.75
CA LYS A 3 64.87 -0.65 -3.37
C LYS A 3 65.26 -2.11 -3.62
N ILE A 4 64.29 -3.03 -3.58
CA ILE A 4 64.17 -4.36 -4.23
C ILE A 4 62.91 -5.00 -3.57
N SER A 5 61.96 -5.70 -4.19
CA SER A 5 61.48 -5.92 -5.55
C SER A 5 60.17 -6.72 -5.41
N LYS A 6 59.19 -6.49 -6.29
CA LYS A 6 57.97 -7.31 -6.41
C LYS A 6 58.28 -8.79 -6.69
N ARG A 7 57.49 -9.70 -6.11
CA ARG A 7 57.24 -11.04 -6.67
C ARG A 7 55.76 -11.38 -6.53
N ASN A 8 55.13 -11.53 -7.69
CA ASN A 8 53.82 -12.15 -7.87
C ASN A 8 53.99 -13.67 -7.76
N ILE A 9 53.10 -14.34 -7.01
CA ILE A 9 52.84 -15.78 -7.13
C ILE A 9 51.32 -15.93 -7.25
N LEU A 10 50.90 -16.51 -8.38
CA LEU A 10 49.56 -17.04 -8.64
C LEU A 10 49.59 -18.55 -8.33
N ASN A 11 48.50 -19.07 -7.75
CA ASN A 11 47.93 -20.42 -7.97
C ASN A 11 46.57 -20.46 -7.23
N THR A 12 45.43 -20.37 -7.91
CA THR A 12 44.63 -21.44 -8.57
C THR A 12 43.62 -22.12 -7.62
N ALA A 13 42.36 -21.71 -7.80
CA ALA A 13 41.07 -22.43 -7.73
C ALA A 13 40.66 -23.22 -6.47
N ALA A 14 39.54 -22.81 -5.86
CA ALA A 14 38.43 -23.72 -5.55
C ALA A 14 37.11 -22.94 -5.37
N ILE A 15 36.05 -23.53 -5.88
CA ILE A 15 34.68 -23.06 -6.05
C ILE A 15 33.97 -22.86 -4.71
N GLY A 16 33.23 -21.76 -4.58
CA GLY A 16 32.24 -21.56 -3.54
C GLY A 16 31.21 -20.54 -4.01
N LEU A 17 30.14 -21.00 -4.67
CA LEU A 17 28.92 -20.21 -4.84
C LEU A 17 28.39 -19.88 -3.44
N SER A 18 28.59 -18.65 -2.98
CA SER A 18 27.87 -18.09 -1.84
C SER A 18 26.82 -17.13 -2.40
N LEU A 19 25.56 -17.55 -2.31
CA LEU A 19 24.41 -16.66 -2.43
C LEU A 19 24.48 -15.66 -1.26
N LEU A 20 25.03 -14.47 -1.49
CA LEU A 20 24.76 -13.31 -0.66
C LEU A 20 23.62 -12.54 -1.33
N MET A 21 22.39 -12.92 -0.97
CA MET A 21 21.20 -12.10 -1.22
C MET A 21 21.27 -10.90 -0.27
N SER A 22 21.98 -9.86 -0.70
CA SER A 22 21.79 -8.51 -0.19
C SER A 22 20.45 -8.02 -0.74
N SER A 23 19.36 -8.22 -0.02
CA SER A 23 18.08 -7.55 -0.31
C SER A 23 18.17 -6.10 0.17
N THR A 24 18.96 -5.29 -0.53
CA THR A 24 18.65 -3.87 -0.67
C THR A 24 17.31 -3.79 -1.39
N LEU A 25 16.29 -3.34 -0.68
CA LEU A 25 15.01 -2.92 -1.24
C LEU A 25 15.25 -1.89 -2.35
N LEU A 26 15.33 -2.39 -3.59
CA LEU A 26 15.06 -1.59 -4.77
C LEU A 26 13.56 -1.28 -4.72
N VAL A 27 13.20 -0.18 -4.06
CA VAL A 27 12.01 0.60 -4.42
C VAL A 27 12.33 1.22 -5.78
N GLY A 28 12.34 0.37 -6.81
CA GLY A 28 12.23 0.83 -8.18
C GLY A 28 10.82 1.30 -8.34
N ASN A 29 10.63 2.61 -8.49
CA ASN A 29 9.42 3.21 -9.02
C ASN A 29 8.95 2.37 -10.21
N ALA A 30 7.97 1.50 -9.98
CA ALA A 30 7.10 1.04 -11.04
C ALA A 30 6.32 2.29 -11.43
N VAL A 31 6.89 3.06 -12.35
CA VAL A 31 6.08 3.81 -13.31
C VAL A 31 5.25 2.71 -13.97
N SER A 32 4.05 2.49 -13.45
CA SER A 32 3.04 1.68 -14.11
C SER A 32 2.77 2.41 -15.41
N VAL A 33 3.48 2.01 -16.46
CA VAL A 33 3.07 2.30 -17.83
C VAL A 33 1.67 1.72 -17.91
N TYR A 34 0.65 2.57 -17.82
CA TYR A 34 -0.74 2.18 -17.96
C TYR A 34 -0.84 1.44 -19.29
N ALA A 35 -0.87 0.11 -19.24
CA ALA A 35 -1.22 -0.70 -20.39
C ALA A 35 -2.62 -0.25 -20.78
N SER A 36 -2.83 0.10 -22.05
CA SER A 36 -4.18 0.31 -22.55
C SER A 36 -5.03 -0.90 -22.13
N PRO A 37 -6.19 -0.69 -21.51
CA PRO A 37 -6.93 -1.78 -20.90
C PRO A 37 -7.28 -2.80 -21.98
N THR A 38 -6.71 -4.00 -21.85
CA THR A 38 -6.89 -5.08 -22.81
C THR A 38 -8.15 -5.85 -22.40
N ILE A 39 -9.13 -5.95 -23.30
CA ILE A 39 -10.29 -6.83 -23.12
C ILE A 39 -9.78 -8.27 -23.15
N SER A 40 -10.04 -9.04 -22.10
CA SER A 40 -9.61 -10.44 -22.03
C SER A 40 -10.44 -11.33 -22.96
N THR A 41 -9.94 -12.51 -23.31
CA THR A 41 -10.68 -13.46 -24.14
C THR A 41 -12.02 -13.88 -23.52
N THR A 42 -12.07 -14.04 -22.19
CA THR A 42 -13.31 -14.38 -21.48
C THR A 42 -14.33 -13.24 -21.58
N GLU A 43 -13.87 -11.99 -21.42
CA GLU A 43 -14.73 -10.82 -21.58
C GLU A 43 -15.21 -10.67 -23.01
N GLN A 44 -14.35 -10.89 -24.00
CA GLN A 44 -14.74 -10.87 -25.41
C GLN A 44 -15.84 -11.91 -25.70
N ASN A 45 -15.70 -13.13 -25.22
CA ASN A 45 -16.73 -14.17 -25.39
C ASN A 45 -18.07 -13.77 -24.75
N ALA A 46 -18.03 -13.08 -23.60
CA ALA A 46 -19.22 -12.60 -22.92
C ALA A 46 -19.87 -11.40 -23.66
N ILE A 47 -19.06 -10.52 -24.23
CA ILE A 47 -19.51 -9.44 -25.12
C ILE A 47 -20.20 -10.03 -26.34
N ASP A 48 -19.56 -10.97 -27.03
CA ASP A 48 -20.11 -11.61 -28.23
C ASP A 48 -21.45 -12.29 -27.91
N ALA A 49 -21.53 -13.02 -26.79
CA ALA A 49 -22.76 -13.64 -26.31
C ALA A 49 -23.86 -12.60 -26.04
N PHE A 50 -23.52 -11.43 -25.48
CA PHE A 50 -24.46 -10.35 -25.27
C PHE A 50 -24.94 -9.75 -26.60
N LEU A 51 -24.04 -9.51 -27.56
CA LEU A 51 -24.40 -8.98 -28.88
C LEU A 51 -25.32 -9.93 -29.66
N THR A 52 -25.26 -11.24 -29.42
CA THR A 52 -26.22 -12.20 -30.04
C THR A 52 -27.67 -11.99 -29.61
N THR A 53 -27.91 -11.31 -28.49
CA THR A 53 -29.28 -11.00 -28.04
C THR A 53 -29.86 -9.76 -28.72
N GLN A 54 -29.11 -9.14 -29.65
CA GLN A 54 -29.48 -7.90 -30.35
C GLN A 54 -29.89 -6.77 -29.37
N PRO A 55 -29.02 -6.40 -28.43
CA PRO A 55 -29.31 -5.34 -27.47
C PRO A 55 -29.43 -3.97 -28.16
N VAL A 56 -30.02 -3.00 -27.48
CA VAL A 56 -30.20 -1.61 -27.96
C VAL A 56 -29.36 -0.63 -27.14
N ASP A 57 -29.26 0.63 -27.58
CA ASP A 57 -28.50 1.67 -26.87
C ASP A 57 -28.81 1.73 -25.36
N GLY A 58 -27.76 1.81 -24.57
CA GLY A 58 -27.85 1.87 -23.11
C GLY A 58 -28.16 0.55 -22.42
N ASP A 59 -28.46 -0.54 -23.14
CA ASP A 59 -28.56 -1.87 -22.54
C ASP A 59 -27.24 -2.25 -21.87
N THR A 60 -27.33 -2.87 -20.68
CA THR A 60 -26.16 -3.27 -19.90
C THR A 60 -26.21 -4.74 -19.51
N ARG A 61 -25.03 -5.32 -19.32
CA ARG A 61 -24.87 -6.68 -18.80
C ARG A 61 -23.63 -6.78 -17.91
N ASN A 62 -23.80 -7.23 -16.67
CA ASN A 62 -22.68 -7.67 -15.83
C ASN A 62 -22.13 -8.98 -16.41
N ILE A 63 -20.82 -9.01 -16.68
CA ILE A 63 -20.13 -10.17 -17.24
C ILE A 63 -19.11 -10.79 -16.27
N ALA A 64 -18.71 -10.09 -15.22
CA ALA A 64 -17.77 -10.58 -14.22
C ALA A 64 -17.81 -9.72 -12.95
N THR A 65 -17.44 -10.31 -11.82
CA THR A 65 -17.12 -9.59 -10.58
C THR A 65 -15.64 -9.76 -10.28
N THR A 66 -14.94 -8.64 -10.13
CA THR A 66 -13.53 -8.62 -9.73
C THR A 66 -13.46 -8.50 -8.22
N ASN A 67 -12.83 -9.48 -7.57
CA ASN A 67 -12.59 -9.47 -6.12
C ASN A 67 -11.19 -8.94 -5.83
N PRO A 68 -10.99 -8.22 -4.72
CA PRO A 68 -9.65 -7.84 -4.28
C PRO A 68 -8.79 -9.09 -4.02
N ALA A 69 -7.49 -8.97 -4.27
CA ALA A 69 -6.56 -10.03 -3.90
C ALA A 69 -6.63 -10.26 -2.38
N PRO A 70 -6.59 -11.53 -1.91
CA PRO A 70 -6.55 -11.82 -0.49
C PRO A 70 -5.37 -11.09 0.16
N VAL A 71 -5.64 -10.32 1.22
CA VAL A 71 -4.57 -9.69 1.99
C VAL A 71 -3.75 -10.81 2.64
N ALA A 72 -2.42 -10.73 2.54
CA ALA A 72 -1.56 -11.69 3.21
C ALA A 72 -1.89 -11.69 4.72
N PRO A 73 -2.12 -12.86 5.34
CA PRO A 73 -2.47 -12.90 6.75
C PRO A 73 -1.33 -12.31 7.57
N ILE A 74 -1.66 -11.49 8.56
CA ILE A 74 -0.68 -11.05 9.55
C ILE A 74 -0.28 -12.30 10.34
N THR A 75 0.97 -12.75 10.16
CA THR A 75 1.51 -13.94 10.82
C THR A 75 2.14 -13.65 12.17
N TYR A 76 2.24 -12.36 12.54
CA TYR A 76 2.75 -11.96 13.84
C TYR A 76 1.76 -12.39 14.94
N ILE A 77 2.30 -13.00 15.98
CA ILE A 77 1.59 -13.38 17.21
C ILE A 77 2.43 -12.87 18.36
N PHE A 78 1.80 -12.20 19.33
CA PHE A 78 2.52 -11.70 20.48
C PHE A 78 3.14 -12.87 21.27
N PRO A 79 4.45 -12.83 21.60
CA PRO A 79 5.15 -13.99 22.19
C PRO A 79 4.75 -14.29 23.64
N GLY A 80 3.94 -13.42 24.25
CA GLY A 80 3.38 -13.58 25.59
C GLY A 80 3.93 -12.55 26.58
N ALA A 81 3.15 -12.28 27.62
CA ALA A 81 3.35 -11.23 28.62
C ALA A 81 4.70 -11.26 29.34
N ASN A 82 5.43 -12.37 29.31
CA ASN A 82 6.73 -12.52 29.99
C ASN A 82 7.89 -12.80 29.01
N SER A 83 7.63 -12.77 27.71
CA SER A 83 8.56 -13.28 26.68
C SER A 83 8.82 -12.29 25.54
N TYR A 84 8.33 -11.07 25.65
CA TYR A 84 8.44 -10.05 24.62
C TYR A 84 9.58 -9.05 24.92
N VAL A 85 10.04 -8.35 23.89
CA VAL A 85 10.90 -7.17 24.06
C VAL A 85 10.15 -5.94 23.56
N SER A 86 9.79 -5.05 24.49
CA SER A 86 9.13 -3.80 24.14
C SER A 86 9.91 -3.04 23.09
N VAL A 87 9.19 -2.40 22.18
CA VAL A 87 9.73 -1.50 21.14
C VAL A 87 10.59 -0.37 21.71
N PHE A 88 10.35 0.03 22.96
CA PHE A 88 11.12 1.08 23.65
C PHE A 88 12.30 0.57 24.46
N ARG A 89 12.49 -0.75 24.53
CA ARG A 89 13.62 -1.38 25.20
C ARG A 89 14.68 -1.76 24.18
N LYS A 90 15.94 -1.42 24.48
CA LYS A 90 17.07 -1.79 23.65
C LYS A 90 17.33 -3.30 23.79
N PRO A 91 17.29 -4.09 22.70
CA PRO A 91 17.49 -5.53 22.78
C PRO A 91 18.89 -5.88 23.29
N ASN A 92 18.98 -6.86 24.19
CA ASN A 92 20.23 -7.41 24.74
C ASN A 92 21.17 -6.39 25.44
N ASP A 93 20.66 -5.22 25.85
CA ASP A 93 21.42 -4.22 26.61
C ASP A 93 20.88 -4.16 28.05
N THR A 94 21.58 -4.86 28.94
CA THR A 94 21.23 -4.97 30.36
C THR A 94 22.36 -4.50 31.25
N LEU A 95 21.99 -4.03 32.45
CA LEU A 95 22.93 -3.65 33.50
C LEU A 95 22.65 -4.47 34.76
N GLN A 96 23.71 -5.07 35.29
CA GLN A 96 23.74 -5.59 36.67
C GLN A 96 24.74 -4.77 37.47
N LEU A 97 24.30 -4.25 38.61
CA LEU A 97 25.17 -3.53 39.52
C LEU A 97 26.24 -4.49 40.05
N GLN A 98 27.45 -3.97 40.29
CA GLN A 98 28.62 -4.75 40.72
C GLN A 98 29.00 -4.53 42.18
N ASP A 99 28.38 -3.55 42.84
CA ASP A 99 28.63 -3.19 44.23
C ASP A 99 27.39 -2.49 44.82
N ASP A 100 27.42 -2.27 46.13
CA ASP A 100 26.41 -1.53 46.90
C ASP A 100 26.62 -0.01 46.77
N TYR A 101 26.17 0.55 45.65
CA TYR A 101 26.35 1.97 45.32
C TYR A 101 25.36 2.90 46.03
N LEU A 102 25.79 4.15 46.20
CA LEU A 102 24.95 5.25 46.70
C LEU A 102 24.29 6.00 45.53
N PHE A 103 22.97 6.17 45.60
CA PHE A 103 22.17 6.83 44.56
C PHE A 103 21.46 8.09 45.08
N SER A 104 21.20 9.01 44.15
CA SER A 104 20.26 10.12 44.35
C SER A 104 18.86 9.67 43.93
N TYR A 105 17.91 9.59 44.84
CA TYR A 105 16.51 9.37 44.50
C TYR A 105 15.74 10.68 44.53
N ASP A 106 14.99 11.01 43.48
CA ASP A 106 14.08 12.16 43.43
C ASP A 106 12.64 11.67 43.70
N PRO A 107 12.07 11.94 44.89
CA PRO A 107 10.70 11.56 45.18
C PRO A 107 9.67 12.15 44.20
N ALA A 108 8.54 11.47 44.03
CA ALA A 108 7.45 12.00 43.24
C ALA A 108 7.00 13.37 43.77
N GLY A 109 6.92 14.37 42.88
CA GLY A 109 6.49 15.73 43.21
C GLY A 109 7.59 16.69 43.67
N THR A 110 8.84 16.24 43.87
CA THR A 110 9.92 17.13 44.33
C THR A 110 10.69 17.84 43.23
N HIS A 111 10.52 17.44 41.97
CA HIS A 111 11.11 18.10 40.79
C HIS A 111 12.64 18.27 40.89
N GLY A 112 13.34 17.34 41.55
CA GLY A 112 14.79 17.37 41.76
C GLY A 112 15.26 18.30 42.89
N HIS A 113 14.36 18.99 43.60
CA HIS A 113 14.73 19.98 44.61
C HIS A 113 15.14 19.39 45.97
N THR A 114 14.70 18.18 46.28
CA THR A 114 14.99 17.52 47.57
C THR A 114 15.34 16.04 47.37
N PRO A 115 16.48 15.74 46.71
CA PRO A 115 16.89 14.36 46.49
C PRO A 115 17.25 13.66 47.80
N LEU A 116 16.86 12.40 47.92
CA LEU A 116 17.19 11.53 49.03
C LEU A 116 18.40 10.66 48.67
N GLN A 117 19.30 10.45 49.62
CA GLN A 117 20.38 9.48 49.47
C GLN A 117 19.88 8.09 49.80
N VAL A 118 20.04 7.16 48.85
CA VAL A 118 19.50 5.81 48.96
C VAL A 118 20.47 4.76 48.47
N LYS A 119 20.33 3.56 49.02
CA LYS A 119 20.92 2.32 48.49
C LYS A 119 19.83 1.42 47.97
N ILE A 120 20.18 0.45 47.13
CA ILE A 120 19.22 -0.50 46.57
C ILE A 120 19.35 -1.81 47.33
N LYS A 121 18.25 -2.26 47.93
CA LYS A 121 18.18 -3.55 48.61
C LYS A 121 18.33 -4.66 47.56
N ASP A 122 19.08 -5.70 47.91
CA ASP A 122 19.33 -6.87 47.05
C ASP A 122 19.80 -6.48 45.63
N TRP A 123 20.62 -5.41 45.53
CA TRP A 123 21.08 -4.81 44.27
C TRP A 123 21.67 -5.81 43.27
N ASN A 124 22.30 -6.87 43.77
CA ASN A 124 22.96 -7.91 42.98
C ASN A 124 21.98 -8.89 42.31
N THR A 125 20.70 -8.84 42.68
CA THR A 125 19.64 -9.68 42.10
C THR A 125 18.85 -8.96 41.00
N ILE A 126 19.05 -7.64 40.87
CA ILE A 126 18.26 -6.79 39.99
C ILE A 126 18.91 -6.71 38.61
N THR A 127 18.13 -7.03 37.59
CA THR A 127 18.50 -6.77 36.19
C THR A 127 17.82 -5.50 35.72
N TRP A 128 18.63 -4.58 35.22
CA TRP A 128 18.20 -3.33 34.61
C TRP A 128 18.21 -3.44 33.09
N TYR A 129 17.24 -2.83 32.43
CA TYR A 129 17.04 -2.89 30.99
C TYR A 129 17.17 -1.49 30.39
N ARG A 130 17.99 -1.34 29.35
CA ARG A 130 18.23 -0.03 28.73
C ARG A 130 17.09 0.38 27.80
N PHE A 131 16.80 1.67 27.76
CA PHE A 131 15.91 2.24 26.74
C PHE A 131 16.57 2.29 25.36
N SER A 132 15.77 2.09 24.31
CA SER A 132 16.17 2.37 22.94
C SER A 132 16.33 3.88 22.73
N SER A 133 17.28 4.26 21.88
CA SER A 133 17.41 5.64 21.40
C SER A 133 16.82 5.74 20.00
N THR A 134 16.05 6.79 19.74
CA THR A 134 15.65 7.14 18.37
C THR A 134 16.88 7.61 17.56
N PRO A 135 16.87 7.45 16.23
CA PRO A 135 17.89 8.05 15.38
C PRO A 135 18.08 9.55 15.62
N GLU A 136 16.99 10.27 15.88
CA GLU A 136 16.99 11.71 16.15
C GLU A 136 17.63 12.05 17.49
N TYR A 137 17.39 11.25 18.54
CA TYR A 137 18.10 11.38 19.82
C TYR A 137 19.61 11.23 19.62
N ILE A 138 20.05 10.17 18.93
CA ILE A 138 21.47 9.92 18.67
C ILE A 138 22.08 11.05 17.83
N ASN A 139 21.35 11.55 16.84
CA ASN A 139 21.81 12.65 16.00
C ASN A 139 21.98 13.95 16.80
N TYR A 140 21.07 14.25 17.73
CA TYR A 140 21.10 15.47 18.52
C TYR A 140 22.13 15.40 19.67
N PHE A 141 22.14 14.30 20.44
CA PHE A 141 23.01 14.14 21.61
C PHE A 141 24.38 13.53 21.28
N HIS A 142 24.57 13.01 20.06
CA HIS A 142 25.76 12.30 19.61
C HIS A 142 26.12 11.05 20.43
N ASP A 143 25.16 10.53 21.19
CA ASP A 143 25.29 9.35 22.03
C ASP A 143 23.93 8.69 22.24
N GLU A 144 23.92 7.46 22.74
CA GLU A 144 22.71 6.76 23.15
C GLU A 144 22.29 7.18 24.56
N ILE A 145 20.99 7.08 24.84
CA ILE A 145 20.47 7.35 26.18
C ILE A 145 21.10 6.40 27.21
N ASP A 146 21.70 6.98 28.24
CA ASP A 146 22.20 6.24 29.41
C ASP A 146 21.11 6.19 30.49
N THR A 147 20.03 5.46 30.19
CA THR A 147 18.91 5.26 31.12
C THR A 147 18.38 3.85 31.03
N TYR A 148 18.16 3.30 32.21
CA TYR A 148 17.68 1.96 32.41
C TYR A 148 16.39 1.98 33.24
N PHE A 149 15.65 0.87 33.19
CA PHE A 149 14.55 0.60 34.11
C PHE A 149 14.55 -0.86 34.55
N THR A 150 13.79 -1.16 35.59
CA THR A 150 13.46 -2.54 36.00
C THR A 150 12.04 -2.53 36.54
N GLN A 151 11.40 -3.68 36.74
CA GLN A 151 9.98 -3.71 37.13
C GLN A 151 9.74 -3.25 38.56
N LYS A 152 10.62 -3.61 39.50
CA LYS A 152 10.44 -3.31 40.91
C LYS A 152 11.76 -3.34 41.66
N ILE A 153 11.97 -2.39 42.55
CA ILE A 153 13.07 -2.40 43.53
C ILE A 153 12.58 -1.94 44.90
N THR A 154 13.36 -2.25 45.93
CA THR A 154 13.27 -1.60 47.23
C THR A 154 14.51 -0.75 47.46
N ILE A 155 14.33 0.54 47.73
CA ILE A 155 15.41 1.45 48.10
C ILE A 155 15.42 1.66 49.61
N ILE A 156 16.61 1.85 50.18
CA ILE A 156 16.84 2.08 51.61
C ILE A 156 17.40 3.49 51.78
N ARG A 157 16.67 4.34 52.48
CA ARG A 157 17.12 5.70 52.81
C ARG A 157 18.32 5.68 53.75
N GLN A 158 19.32 6.52 53.48
CA GLN A 158 20.56 6.51 54.25
C GLN A 158 20.53 7.39 55.51
N ASP A 159 19.48 8.21 55.69
CA ASP A 159 19.29 9.05 56.87
C ASP A 159 18.54 8.35 58.00
N ASP A 160 17.52 7.54 57.67
CA ASP A 160 16.68 6.85 58.66
C ASP A 160 16.49 5.33 58.43
N ASN A 161 17.13 4.76 57.41
CA ASN A 161 17.01 3.35 57.02
C ASN A 161 15.59 2.90 56.64
N THR A 162 14.68 3.84 56.36
CA THR A 162 13.35 3.47 55.88
C THR A 162 13.42 2.86 54.48
N GLU A 163 12.63 1.81 54.26
CA GLU A 163 12.52 1.12 52.98
C GLU A 163 11.35 1.71 52.16
N ILE A 164 11.58 1.95 50.87
CA ILE A 164 10.57 2.41 49.92
C ILE A 164 10.58 1.47 48.72
N THR A 165 9.43 0.93 48.36
CA THR A 165 9.28 0.14 47.13
C THR A 165 8.92 1.05 45.97
N LEU A 166 9.62 0.88 44.85
CA LEU A 166 9.37 1.61 43.61
C LEU A 166 8.96 0.62 42.51
N ASP A 167 7.85 0.91 41.84
CA ASP A 167 7.42 0.23 40.62
C ASP A 167 7.97 0.98 39.40
N TYR A 168 8.54 0.23 38.44
CA TYR A 168 9.19 0.74 37.25
C TYR A 168 10.13 1.93 37.48
N PRO A 169 11.09 1.85 38.41
CA PRO A 169 12.06 2.93 38.60
C PRO A 169 12.96 3.10 37.38
N THR A 170 13.40 4.32 37.13
CA THR A 170 14.48 4.61 36.18
C THR A 170 15.81 4.75 36.90
N LEU A 171 16.91 4.35 36.24
CA LEU A 171 18.28 4.61 36.66
C LEU A 171 18.99 5.35 35.53
N THR A 172 19.49 6.55 35.81
CA THR A 172 20.11 7.44 34.82
C THR A 172 21.53 7.84 35.23
N ALA A 173 22.40 8.04 34.23
CA ALA A 173 23.77 8.53 34.40
C ALA A 173 24.60 7.69 35.39
N PHE A 174 24.47 6.37 35.29
CA PHE A 174 25.13 5.46 36.23
C PHE A 174 26.64 5.39 35.97
N ARG A 175 27.44 5.55 37.02
CA ARG A 175 28.91 5.53 36.98
C ARG A 175 29.48 4.70 38.13
N GLY A 176 29.66 3.40 37.88
CA GLY A 176 30.26 2.47 38.85
C GLY A 176 31.74 2.71 39.14
N SER A 177 32.44 3.52 38.32
CA SER A 177 33.84 3.89 38.55
C SER A 177 34.03 4.99 39.60
N LEU A 178 32.96 5.67 40.01
CA LEU A 178 33.03 6.68 41.06
C LEU A 178 33.16 6.02 42.44
N PRO A 179 33.86 6.66 43.40
CA PRO A 179 33.96 6.17 44.78
C PRO A 179 32.60 5.86 45.39
N ALA A 180 32.51 4.86 46.27
CA ALA A 180 31.24 4.40 46.88
C ALA A 180 30.48 5.45 47.71
N ASN A 181 31.13 6.57 48.07
CA ASN A 181 30.52 7.71 48.76
C ASN A 181 30.15 8.87 47.81
N SER A 182 30.27 8.66 46.50
CA SER A 182 29.86 9.60 45.46
C SER A 182 28.45 9.26 44.98
N TRP A 183 27.80 10.21 44.33
CA TRP A 183 26.50 9.99 43.69
C TRP A 183 26.72 9.16 42.42
N ASN A 184 26.54 7.84 42.50
CA ASN A 184 26.84 6.92 41.40
C ASN A 184 25.78 6.92 40.30
N GLY A 185 24.62 7.54 40.52
CA GLY A 185 23.54 7.66 39.54
C GLY A 185 22.28 8.25 40.16
N TYR A 186 21.26 8.44 39.32
CA TYR A 186 19.99 9.01 39.74
C TYR A 186 18.84 8.02 39.53
N ILE A 187 17.97 7.91 40.53
CA ILE A 187 16.73 7.14 40.50
C ILE A 187 15.55 8.12 40.36
N ASN A 188 14.69 7.91 39.36
CA ASN A 188 13.44 8.65 39.11
C ASN A 188 13.58 10.17 39.02
N ILE A 189 14.54 10.69 38.26
CA ILE A 189 14.66 12.14 38.02
C ILE A 189 13.36 12.73 37.45
N HIS A 190 13.08 14.00 37.76
CA HIS A 190 11.86 14.71 37.36
C HIS A 190 11.32 14.44 35.94
N TYR A 191 12.19 14.43 34.92
CA TYR A 191 11.81 14.21 33.52
C TYR A 191 11.87 12.74 33.06
N ARG A 192 12.26 11.81 33.95
CA ARG A 192 12.25 10.35 33.76
C ARG A 192 11.66 9.66 35.01
N PRO A 193 10.44 10.00 35.43
CA PRO A 193 9.92 9.59 36.73
C PRO A 193 9.50 8.11 36.79
N SER A 194 9.32 7.46 35.65
CA SER A 194 8.95 6.04 35.55
C SER A 194 9.47 5.45 34.25
N GLY A 195 9.91 4.19 34.31
CA GLY A 195 10.35 3.39 33.18
C GLY A 195 9.28 2.50 32.59
N ILE A 196 8.01 2.68 32.97
CA ILE A 196 6.92 1.77 32.62
C ILE A 196 6.73 1.60 31.11
N MET A 197 6.98 2.64 30.33
CA MET A 197 6.92 2.58 28.87
C MET A 197 7.93 1.59 28.26
N GLY A 198 9.04 1.32 28.95
CA GLY A 198 10.02 0.32 28.52
C GLY A 198 9.49 -1.11 28.58
N ASP A 199 8.35 -1.31 29.23
CA ASP A 199 7.61 -2.56 29.34
C ASP A 199 6.25 -2.45 28.61
N MET A 200 6.13 -1.59 27.59
CA MET A 200 4.92 -1.54 26.78
C MET A 200 4.82 -2.84 25.95
N PRO A 201 3.68 -3.57 25.96
CA PRO A 201 3.53 -4.90 25.37
C PRO A 201 3.36 -4.88 23.84
N ILE A 202 4.27 -4.19 23.15
CA ILE A 202 4.37 -4.07 21.69
C ILE A 202 5.83 -4.31 21.33
N GLU A 203 6.10 -5.29 20.47
CA GLU A 203 7.45 -5.50 19.94
C GLU A 203 7.72 -4.61 18.73
N ALA A 204 9.00 -4.26 18.51
CA ALA A 204 9.40 -3.40 17.39
C ALA A 204 9.09 -3.99 16.00
N ASN A 205 8.92 -5.32 15.91
CA ASN A 205 8.64 -6.05 14.69
C ASN A 205 7.14 -6.37 14.50
N ASP A 206 6.25 -5.91 15.40
CA ASP A 206 4.81 -6.07 15.23
C ASP A 206 4.31 -5.15 14.09
N PRO A 207 3.96 -5.70 12.91
CA PRO A 207 3.67 -4.87 11.73
C PRO A 207 2.34 -4.13 11.82
N ARG A 208 1.53 -4.42 12.85
CA ARG A 208 0.20 -3.84 13.05
C ARG A 208 0.26 -2.46 13.66
N PHE A 209 1.33 -2.15 14.38
CA PHE A 209 1.49 -0.92 15.13
C PHE A 209 2.62 -0.10 14.50
N LYS A 210 2.30 1.11 14.07
CA LYS A 210 3.27 2.06 13.52
C LYS A 210 3.55 3.13 14.57
N ILE A 211 4.82 3.30 14.92
CA ILE A 211 5.24 4.34 15.86
C ILE A 211 5.77 5.51 15.06
N TYR A 212 5.30 6.69 15.40
CA TYR A 212 5.82 7.92 14.86
C TYR A 212 6.26 8.83 15.99
N TYR A 213 7.34 9.55 15.72
CA TYR A 213 7.84 10.56 16.62
C TYR A 213 7.36 11.92 16.12
N THR A 214 6.80 12.73 17.01
CA THR A 214 6.22 14.03 16.67
C THR A 214 7.14 15.16 17.10
N PRO A 215 7.29 16.22 16.29
CA PRO A 215 7.82 17.48 16.79
C PRO A 215 6.89 18.02 17.89
N TYR A 216 7.45 18.69 18.88
CA TYR A 216 6.63 19.40 19.86
C TYR A 216 5.89 20.56 19.17
N PRO A 217 4.57 20.77 19.41
CA PRO A 217 3.73 21.68 18.63
C PRO A 217 4.23 23.15 18.53
N ASP A 218 5.05 23.60 19.49
CA ASP A 218 5.44 25.01 19.62
C ASP A 218 6.95 25.25 19.43
N ASP A 219 7.72 24.25 18.99
CA ASP A 219 9.17 24.37 18.82
C ASP A 219 9.64 23.89 17.44
N TYR A 220 9.84 24.85 16.53
CA TYR A 220 10.35 24.63 15.18
C TYR A 220 11.83 24.22 15.13
N SER A 221 12.52 24.12 16.28
CA SER A 221 13.90 23.61 16.37
C SER A 221 14.01 22.13 16.78
N ASN A 222 12.89 21.49 17.13
CA ASN A 222 12.87 20.10 17.58
C ASN A 222 12.93 19.11 16.41
N PHE A 223 13.96 18.26 16.40
CA PHE A 223 14.03 17.11 15.49
C PHE A 223 13.09 16.02 16.03
N ALA A 224 11.98 15.78 15.35
CA ALA A 224 10.95 14.81 15.77
C ALA A 224 11.55 13.52 16.36
N GLY A 225 11.42 13.30 17.67
CA GLY A 225 11.82 12.05 18.34
C GLY A 225 13.04 12.09 19.25
N ASP A 226 13.84 13.16 19.25
CA ASP A 226 14.90 13.33 20.25
C ASP A 226 14.31 13.47 21.68
N GLN A 227 13.26 14.29 21.83
CA GLN A 227 12.59 14.48 23.12
C GLN A 227 11.84 13.23 23.55
N ALA A 228 11.27 12.45 22.63
CA ALA A 228 10.57 11.22 22.98
C ALA A 228 11.47 10.28 23.80
N THR A 229 12.68 10.00 23.33
CA THR A 229 13.66 9.21 24.10
C THR A 229 14.12 9.94 25.36
N ALA A 230 14.38 11.25 25.29
CA ALA A 230 14.88 12.02 26.45
C ALA A 230 13.94 11.95 27.67
N TYR A 231 12.64 11.84 27.44
CA TYR A 231 11.59 11.69 28.45
C TYR A 231 11.09 10.25 28.60
N VAL A 232 11.88 9.26 28.17
CA VAL A 232 11.56 7.84 28.33
C VAL A 232 10.19 7.49 27.72
N TYR A 233 9.96 7.99 26.51
CA TYR A 233 8.73 7.85 25.74
C TYR A 233 7.48 8.32 26.49
N ASN A 234 7.58 9.44 27.22
CA ASN A 234 6.39 10.11 27.74
C ASN A 234 5.50 10.66 26.60
N ARG A 235 4.21 10.85 26.90
CA ARG A 235 3.20 11.28 25.91
C ARG A 235 3.52 12.63 25.28
N GLY A 236 3.03 12.85 24.06
CA GLY A 236 3.09 14.14 23.34
C GLY A 236 4.28 14.31 22.38
N TYR A 237 5.32 13.48 22.50
CA TYR A 237 6.49 13.47 21.60
C TYR A 237 6.49 12.31 20.60
N TRP A 238 5.51 11.43 20.72
CA TRP A 238 5.31 10.27 19.86
C TRP A 238 3.84 9.86 19.88
N HIS A 239 3.44 9.09 18.89
CA HIS A 239 2.13 8.45 18.83
C HIS A 239 2.21 7.09 18.15
N LEU A 240 1.13 6.31 18.29
CA LEU A 240 0.96 5.02 17.68
C LEU A 240 -0.20 5.06 16.69
N GLU A 241 -0.02 4.51 15.51
CA GLU A 241 -1.09 4.30 14.54
C GLU A 241 -1.32 2.80 14.30
N VAL A 242 -2.58 2.42 14.16
CA VAL A 242 -3.02 1.08 13.77
C VAL A 242 -3.87 1.20 12.52
N PRO A 243 -3.28 1.10 11.31
CA PRO A 243 -4.03 1.20 10.06
C PRO A 243 -4.83 -0.08 9.80
N MET A 244 -6.07 0.09 9.32
CA MET A 244 -6.93 -1.01 8.91
C MET A 244 -7.59 -0.68 7.57
N GLU A 245 -7.68 -1.69 6.70
CA GLU A 245 -8.30 -1.57 5.38
C GLU A 245 -9.00 -2.88 5.01
N GLU A 246 -10.20 -2.74 4.47
CA GLU A 246 -10.98 -3.79 3.82
C GLU A 246 -11.39 -3.29 2.43
N LYS A 247 -11.17 -4.10 1.39
CA LYS A 247 -11.57 -3.77 0.01
C LYS A 247 -12.83 -4.52 -0.37
N PHE A 248 -13.68 -3.87 -1.15
CA PHE A 248 -14.91 -4.41 -1.72
C PHE A 248 -14.76 -4.61 -3.22
N SER A 249 -15.37 -5.67 -3.74
CA SER A 249 -15.37 -6.00 -5.17
C SER A 249 -16.03 -4.91 -6.03
N TYR A 250 -15.73 -4.97 -7.33
CA TYR A 250 -16.43 -4.21 -8.36
C TYR A 250 -16.84 -5.15 -9.50
N ASP A 251 -17.84 -4.75 -10.26
CA ASP A 251 -18.33 -5.49 -11.42
C ASP A 251 -17.71 -4.97 -12.73
N THR A 252 -17.56 -5.87 -13.70
CA THR A 252 -17.30 -5.54 -15.09
C THR A 252 -18.62 -5.58 -15.85
N ILE A 253 -19.02 -4.43 -16.37
CA ILE A 253 -20.28 -4.20 -17.07
C ILE A 253 -19.99 -3.91 -18.54
N VAL A 254 -20.67 -4.61 -19.42
CA VAL A 254 -20.76 -4.25 -20.84
C VAL A 254 -21.95 -3.32 -21.00
N GLN A 255 -21.77 -2.23 -21.73
CA GLN A 255 -22.81 -1.27 -22.09
C GLN A 255 -22.82 -1.06 -23.60
N ILE A 256 -24.00 -1.10 -24.22
CA ILE A 256 -24.15 -0.73 -25.62
C ILE A 256 -24.14 0.79 -25.75
N ASP A 257 -23.37 1.27 -26.73
CA ASP A 257 -23.22 2.70 -27.04
C ASP A 257 -23.30 2.90 -28.56
N GLU A 258 -24.47 3.32 -29.07
CA GLU A 258 -24.71 3.56 -30.50
C GLU A 258 -23.90 4.74 -31.08
N SER A 259 -23.21 5.52 -30.24
CA SER A 259 -22.26 6.53 -30.73
C SER A 259 -20.94 5.91 -31.21
N LEU A 260 -20.69 4.63 -30.87
CA LEU A 260 -19.54 3.84 -31.30
C LEU A 260 -19.95 2.90 -32.44
N LYS A 261 -19.02 2.63 -33.35
CA LYS A 261 -19.26 1.73 -34.49
C LYS A 261 -19.03 0.27 -34.12
N THR A 262 -19.55 -0.66 -34.93
CA THR A 262 -19.23 -2.09 -34.76
C THR A 262 -17.72 -2.33 -34.74
N ASN A 263 -17.25 -3.10 -33.74
CA ASN A 263 -15.85 -3.36 -33.37
C ASN A 263 -15.11 -2.20 -32.67
N GLU A 264 -15.75 -1.06 -32.44
CA GLU A 264 -15.21 -0.02 -31.57
C GLU A 264 -15.60 -0.32 -30.11
N THR A 265 -14.63 -0.16 -29.21
CA THR A 265 -14.84 -0.32 -27.78
C THR A 265 -14.15 0.80 -27.02
N VAL A 266 -14.76 1.23 -25.92
CA VAL A 266 -14.17 2.19 -24.99
C VAL A 266 -14.26 1.62 -23.59
N VAL A 267 -13.12 1.46 -22.93
CA VAL A 267 -13.05 0.88 -21.59
C VAL A 267 -12.81 1.98 -20.57
N SER A 268 -13.65 2.01 -19.54
CA SER A 268 -13.43 2.74 -18.30
C SER A 268 -13.06 1.71 -17.23
N GLU A 269 -11.87 1.86 -16.64
CA GLU A 269 -11.39 0.91 -15.63
C GLU A 269 -12.19 1.01 -14.32
N GLY A 270 -12.29 -0.12 -13.63
CA GLY A 270 -12.96 -0.20 -12.34
C GLY A 270 -12.00 0.01 -11.19
N ASP A 271 -12.52 0.47 -10.06
CA ASP A 271 -11.79 0.66 -8.82
C ASP A 271 -12.53 -0.04 -7.68
N PHE A 272 -11.77 -0.73 -6.82
CA PHE A 272 -12.33 -1.38 -5.64
C PHE A 272 -12.92 -0.33 -4.69
N GLY A 273 -14.05 -0.70 -4.09
CA GLY A 273 -14.53 0.00 -2.91
C GLY A 273 -13.57 -0.26 -1.76
N LYS A 274 -13.59 0.61 -0.75
CA LYS A 274 -12.77 0.43 0.44
C LYS A 274 -13.48 0.92 1.68
N LYS A 275 -13.22 0.24 2.78
CA LYS A 275 -13.43 0.71 4.14
C LYS A 275 -12.06 0.81 4.77
N SER A 276 -11.71 1.96 5.31
CA SER A 276 -10.37 2.18 5.88
C SER A 276 -10.40 3.12 7.06
N THR A 277 -9.48 2.90 7.99
CA THR A 277 -9.22 3.83 9.10
C THR A 277 -7.76 3.75 9.52
N VAL A 278 -7.30 4.77 10.24
CA VAL A 278 -6.05 4.74 10.98
C VAL A 278 -6.42 5.08 12.43
N PHE A 279 -6.39 4.08 13.31
CA PHE A 279 -6.60 4.36 14.73
C PHE A 279 -5.35 4.99 15.30
N LEU A 280 -5.47 6.22 15.78
CA LEU A 280 -4.45 6.93 16.52
C LEU A 280 -4.61 6.62 18.01
N ILE A 281 -3.56 6.09 18.64
CA ILE A 281 -3.50 5.99 20.10
C ILE A 281 -2.88 7.27 20.64
N SER A 282 -3.68 8.03 21.38
CA SER A 282 -3.39 9.40 21.79
C SER A 282 -3.02 9.54 23.26
N ASP A 283 -3.47 8.63 24.12
CA ASP A 283 -3.12 8.65 25.54
C ASP A 283 -3.03 7.23 26.14
N PHE A 284 -2.43 7.16 27.32
CA PHE A 284 -2.17 5.91 28.05
C PHE A 284 -2.68 6.01 29.50
N PRO A 285 -4.01 5.95 29.71
CA PRO A 285 -4.65 6.32 30.98
C PRO A 285 -4.30 5.39 32.15
N ASP A 286 -4.14 4.09 31.90
CA ASP A 286 -3.72 3.11 32.91
C ASP A 286 -2.57 2.25 32.36
N ARG A 287 -1.35 2.60 32.74
CA ARG A 287 -0.13 1.91 32.32
C ARG A 287 0.32 0.83 33.30
N SER A 288 -0.53 0.40 34.23
CA SER A 288 -0.13 -0.59 35.24
C SER A 288 0.33 -1.91 34.62
N GLU A 289 1.25 -2.59 35.30
CA GLU A 289 1.74 -3.94 34.95
C GLU A 289 0.57 -4.90 34.68
N GLN A 290 -0.44 -4.87 35.54
CA GLN A 290 -1.63 -5.69 35.40
C GLN A 290 -2.36 -5.42 34.07
N ASN A 291 -2.51 -4.15 33.69
CA ASN A 291 -3.19 -3.78 32.46
C ASN A 291 -2.38 -4.18 31.22
N TYR A 292 -1.05 -3.97 31.24
CA TYR A 292 -0.16 -4.40 30.16
C TYR A 292 -0.17 -5.91 29.93
N HIS A 293 -0.23 -6.72 31.01
CA HIS A 293 -0.28 -8.18 30.88
C HIS A 293 -1.64 -8.72 30.44
N LEU A 294 -2.74 -8.01 30.72
CA LEU A 294 -4.09 -8.39 30.28
C LEU A 294 -4.36 -7.96 28.84
N TYR A 295 -3.90 -6.77 28.45
CA TYR A 295 -4.18 -6.17 27.14
C TYR A 295 -2.89 -6.14 26.30
N THR A 296 -2.48 -7.30 25.81
CA THR A 296 -1.31 -7.42 24.92
C THR A 296 -1.57 -6.76 23.56
N SER A 297 -0.54 -6.63 22.72
CA SER A 297 -0.71 -6.09 21.35
C SER A 297 -1.75 -6.86 20.54
N ASP A 298 -1.89 -8.17 20.73
CA ASP A 298 -2.95 -8.98 20.11
C ASP A 298 -4.35 -8.58 20.59
N VAL A 299 -4.52 -8.37 21.89
CA VAL A 299 -5.82 -7.99 22.48
C VAL A 299 -6.23 -6.60 22.00
N ILE A 300 -5.31 -5.62 22.05
CA ILE A 300 -5.56 -4.26 21.56
C ILE A 300 -5.91 -4.26 20.08
N TYR A 301 -5.10 -4.92 19.24
CA TYR A 301 -5.36 -4.97 17.80
C TYR A 301 -6.72 -5.60 17.47
N ASN A 302 -7.06 -6.71 18.13
CA ASN A 302 -8.33 -7.41 17.88
C ASN A 302 -9.54 -6.60 18.38
N GLY A 303 -9.39 -5.84 19.47
CA GLY A 303 -10.41 -4.89 19.94
C GLY A 303 -10.69 -3.82 18.89
N LEU A 304 -9.64 -3.10 18.45
CA LEU A 304 -9.73 -2.09 17.39
C LEU A 304 -10.32 -2.68 16.08
N LYS A 305 -9.91 -3.90 15.74
CA LYS A 305 -10.42 -4.60 14.55
C LYS A 305 -11.91 -4.90 14.67
N THR A 306 -12.38 -5.29 15.85
CA THR A 306 -13.80 -5.53 16.11
C THR A 306 -14.60 -4.24 15.93
N ASP A 307 -14.11 -3.12 16.48
CA ASP A 307 -14.75 -1.81 16.32
C ASP A 307 -14.78 -1.37 14.86
N PHE A 308 -13.67 -1.55 14.15
CA PHE A 308 -13.58 -1.32 12.71
C PHE A 308 -14.60 -2.18 11.96
N GLU A 309 -14.65 -3.50 12.17
CA GLU A 309 -15.57 -4.42 11.51
C GLU A 309 -17.04 -4.06 11.77
N ASN A 310 -17.37 -3.61 12.98
CA ASN A 310 -18.73 -3.20 13.37
C ASN A 310 -19.22 -1.90 12.72
N ALA A 311 -18.33 -1.03 12.23
CA ALA A 311 -18.73 0.18 11.52
C ALA A 311 -19.44 -0.17 10.20
N THR A 312 -20.60 0.45 9.95
CA THR A 312 -21.43 0.20 8.74
C THR A 312 -21.57 1.42 7.82
N SER A 313 -21.09 2.58 8.27
CA SER A 313 -21.04 3.84 7.52
C SER A 313 -19.88 4.69 8.02
N ASP A 314 -19.59 5.79 7.32
CA ASP A 314 -18.64 6.80 7.80
C ASP A 314 -18.95 7.21 9.23
N THR A 315 -17.95 7.13 10.10
CA THR A 315 -18.07 7.45 11.52
C THR A 315 -16.70 7.68 12.13
N THR A 316 -16.66 8.46 13.21
CA THR A 316 -15.50 8.51 14.10
C THR A 316 -15.73 7.53 15.24
N ILE A 317 -14.74 6.70 15.53
CA ILE A 317 -14.71 5.83 16.71
C ILE A 317 -13.74 6.46 17.69
N THR A 318 -14.13 6.60 18.95
CA THR A 318 -13.25 7.09 20.01
C THR A 318 -13.61 6.37 21.29
N ASP A 319 -12.63 5.72 21.92
CA ASP A 319 -12.86 4.96 23.14
C ASP A 319 -11.55 4.79 23.94
N THR A 320 -11.68 4.27 25.16
CA THR A 320 -10.59 3.79 25.99
C THR A 320 -10.72 2.30 26.19
N PHE A 321 -9.69 1.56 25.81
CA PHE A 321 -9.66 0.09 25.92
C PHE A 321 -8.33 -0.38 26.47
N GLY A 322 -8.35 -1.12 27.58
CA GLY A 322 -7.12 -1.53 28.26
C GLY A 322 -6.32 -0.32 28.70
N TRP A 323 -5.07 -0.23 28.23
CA TRP A 323 -4.15 0.86 28.59
C TRP A 323 -4.07 1.96 27.53
N VAL A 324 -4.95 1.95 26.52
CA VAL A 324 -4.94 2.90 25.41
C VAL A 324 -6.22 3.71 25.33
N GLU A 325 -6.09 5.00 25.07
CA GLU A 325 -7.15 5.85 24.53
C GLU A 325 -6.88 6.04 23.04
N PHE A 326 -7.88 5.80 22.20
CA PHE A 326 -7.73 5.84 20.75
C PHE A 326 -8.88 6.55 20.05
N SER A 327 -8.58 7.04 18.85
CA SER A 327 -9.57 7.61 17.93
C SER A 327 -9.25 7.21 16.49
N GLY A 328 -10.27 6.98 15.67
CA GLY A 328 -10.10 6.66 14.26
C GLY A 328 -11.33 7.05 13.44
N ASP A 329 -11.11 7.76 12.34
CA ASP A 329 -12.14 8.05 11.37
C ASP A 329 -12.26 6.88 10.39
N VAL A 330 -13.38 6.18 10.43
CA VAL A 330 -13.69 5.10 9.48
C VAL A 330 -14.34 5.74 8.26
N HIS A 331 -13.76 5.51 7.10
CA HIS A 331 -14.25 6.05 5.83
C HIS A 331 -14.55 4.94 4.82
N PHE A 332 -15.69 5.05 4.16
CA PHE A 332 -16.18 4.17 3.11
C PHE A 332 -16.12 4.87 1.76
N THR A 333 -15.46 4.24 0.81
CA THR A 333 -15.46 4.63 -0.60
C THR A 333 -16.16 3.55 -1.40
N SER A 334 -17.20 3.91 -2.15
CA SER A 334 -17.91 2.98 -3.03
C SER A 334 -17.00 2.47 -4.15
N SER A 335 -17.24 1.24 -4.61
CA SER A 335 -16.58 0.72 -5.80
C SER A 335 -17.01 1.49 -7.05
N THR A 336 -16.10 1.57 -8.02
CA THR A 336 -16.40 2.02 -9.38
C THR A 336 -16.34 0.81 -10.28
N ASN A 337 -17.45 0.50 -10.96
CA ASN A 337 -17.49 -0.62 -11.89
C ASN A 337 -16.63 -0.35 -13.12
N ARG A 338 -16.01 -1.40 -13.64
CA ARG A 338 -15.36 -1.36 -14.94
C ARG A 338 -16.44 -1.37 -16.02
N ILE A 339 -16.41 -0.41 -16.94
CA ILE A 339 -17.41 -0.31 -18.00
C ILE A 339 -16.72 -0.49 -19.36
N ILE A 340 -17.14 -1.52 -20.10
CA ILE A 340 -16.76 -1.74 -21.50
C ILE A 340 -17.93 -1.27 -22.36
N ARG A 341 -17.79 -0.11 -22.99
CA ARG A 341 -18.74 0.37 -23.99
C ARG A 341 -18.45 -0.27 -25.33
N VAL A 342 -19.47 -0.79 -25.97
CA VAL A 342 -19.37 -1.56 -27.22
C VAL A 342 -20.30 -0.94 -28.27
N GLY A 343 -19.74 -0.62 -29.43
CA GLY A 343 -20.50 -0.11 -30.56
C GLY A 343 -21.28 -1.19 -31.30
N ILE A 344 -22.45 -0.81 -31.77
CA ILE A 344 -23.32 -1.61 -32.63
C ILE A 344 -23.72 -0.76 -33.83
N ASP A 345 -23.86 -1.39 -35.00
CA ASP A 345 -24.38 -0.74 -36.20
C ASP A 345 -25.75 -1.34 -36.54
N TYR A 346 -26.55 -0.59 -37.28
CA TYR A 346 -27.79 -1.05 -37.89
C TYR A 346 -27.73 -1.02 -39.41
N THR A 347 -28.66 -1.76 -40.03
CA THR A 347 -28.93 -1.69 -41.47
C THR A 347 -30.33 -1.11 -41.72
N HIS A 348 -30.38 -0.08 -42.57
CA HIS A 348 -31.61 0.58 -43.01
C HIS A 348 -31.87 0.30 -44.49
N TYR A 349 -33.13 0.09 -44.84
CA TYR A 349 -33.58 -0.11 -46.22
C TYR A 349 -34.53 1.02 -46.57
N VAL A 350 -34.10 1.93 -47.43
CA VAL A 350 -34.84 3.16 -47.75
C VAL A 350 -34.96 3.36 -49.26
N THR A 351 -35.89 4.18 -49.68
CA THR A 351 -35.97 4.70 -51.05
C THR A 351 -35.07 5.93 -51.24
N GLU A 352 -34.87 6.37 -52.49
CA GLU A 352 -34.11 7.59 -52.81
C GLU A 352 -34.62 8.85 -52.11
N ASP A 353 -35.94 8.92 -51.81
CA ASP A 353 -36.56 10.01 -51.06
C ASP A 353 -36.56 9.80 -49.52
N GLY A 354 -35.94 8.71 -49.03
CA GLY A 354 -35.76 8.42 -47.61
C GLY A 354 -36.92 7.63 -46.96
N THR A 355 -37.89 7.15 -47.73
CA THR A 355 -38.99 6.33 -47.20
C THR A 355 -38.47 4.95 -46.76
N VAL A 356 -38.73 4.58 -45.51
CA VAL A 356 -38.31 3.28 -44.95
C VAL A 356 -39.13 2.14 -45.54
N LEU A 357 -38.45 1.15 -46.12
CA LEU A 357 -39.04 -0.01 -46.80
C LEU A 357 -39.16 -1.24 -45.90
N LYS A 358 -38.28 -1.37 -44.91
CA LYS A 358 -38.24 -2.47 -43.93
C LYS A 358 -37.85 -1.92 -42.55
N PRO A 359 -38.27 -2.56 -41.46
CA PRO A 359 -37.74 -2.25 -40.13
C PRO A 359 -36.22 -2.28 -40.11
N THR A 360 -35.62 -1.37 -39.36
CA THR A 360 -34.19 -1.36 -39.08
C THR A 360 -33.74 -2.72 -38.57
N THR A 361 -32.66 -3.24 -39.14
CA THR A 361 -32.14 -4.58 -38.82
C THR A 361 -30.83 -4.44 -38.05
N TYR A 362 -30.69 -5.18 -36.95
CA TYR A 362 -29.47 -5.19 -36.14
C TYR A 362 -28.26 -5.70 -36.94
N GLY A 363 -27.12 -5.03 -36.78
CA GLY A 363 -25.86 -5.35 -37.44
C GLY A 363 -25.79 -4.87 -38.89
N LEU A 364 -24.66 -5.18 -39.53
CA LEU A 364 -24.37 -4.89 -40.93
C LEU A 364 -24.81 -6.05 -41.82
N ASN A 365 -25.97 -5.89 -42.45
CA ASN A 365 -26.61 -6.91 -43.26
C ASN A 365 -26.34 -6.66 -44.76
N PRO A 366 -26.30 -7.71 -45.58
CA PRO A 366 -26.16 -7.55 -47.02
C PRO A 366 -27.44 -6.97 -47.65
N VAL A 367 -27.33 -6.52 -48.91
CA VAL A 367 -28.47 -6.08 -49.72
C VAL A 367 -29.52 -7.20 -49.77
N ASP A 368 -30.77 -6.84 -49.54
CA ASP A 368 -31.91 -7.75 -49.61
C ASP A 368 -32.80 -7.44 -50.83
N THR A 369 -33.54 -8.44 -51.32
CA THR A 369 -34.52 -8.27 -52.39
C THR A 369 -35.84 -7.77 -51.80
N ILE A 370 -36.33 -6.63 -52.29
CA ILE A 370 -37.59 -6.03 -51.83
C ILE A 370 -38.58 -6.04 -52.99
N ALA A 371 -39.74 -6.69 -52.79
CA ALA A 371 -40.76 -6.80 -53.82
C ALA A 371 -41.22 -5.41 -54.29
N GLY A 372 -41.15 -5.16 -55.61
CA GLY A 372 -41.55 -3.88 -56.21
C GLY A 372 -40.46 -2.81 -56.27
N TYR A 373 -39.23 -3.11 -55.83
CA TYR A 373 -38.12 -2.16 -55.80
C TYR A 373 -36.83 -2.77 -56.40
N GLN A 374 -35.94 -1.91 -56.91
CA GLN A 374 -34.60 -2.25 -57.39
C GLN A 374 -33.54 -1.56 -56.55
N PHE A 375 -32.47 -2.27 -56.24
CA PHE A 375 -31.32 -1.73 -55.51
C PHE A 375 -30.58 -0.69 -56.36
N VAL A 376 -30.22 0.44 -55.74
CA VAL A 376 -29.50 1.55 -56.37
C VAL A 376 -28.06 1.61 -55.84
N SER A 377 -27.91 1.78 -54.52
CA SER A 377 -26.61 1.99 -53.89
C SER A 377 -26.61 1.63 -52.40
N SER A 378 -25.41 1.48 -51.84
CA SER A 378 -25.19 1.37 -50.40
C SER A 378 -24.21 2.43 -49.97
N HIS A 379 -24.44 3.04 -48.81
CA HIS A 379 -23.47 3.92 -48.16
C HIS A 379 -23.49 3.72 -46.65
N ARG A 380 -22.44 4.19 -45.99
CA ARG A 380 -22.36 4.21 -44.52
C ARG A 380 -22.65 5.61 -44.01
N GLU A 381 -23.42 5.69 -42.95
CA GLU A 381 -23.70 6.93 -42.23
C GLU A 381 -22.55 7.28 -41.27
N ALA A 382 -22.56 8.50 -40.76
CA ALA A 382 -21.53 8.99 -39.84
C ALA A 382 -21.45 8.16 -38.54
N ASN A 383 -22.58 7.63 -38.07
CA ASN A 383 -22.70 6.76 -36.90
C ASN A 383 -22.24 5.31 -37.17
N GLY A 384 -21.93 4.93 -38.42
CA GLY A 384 -21.48 3.57 -38.77
C GLY A 384 -22.53 2.72 -39.47
N ASP A 385 -23.81 3.08 -39.34
CA ASP A 385 -24.94 2.37 -39.92
C ASP A 385 -24.80 2.19 -41.43
N LEU A 386 -25.33 1.08 -41.94
CA LEU A 386 -25.39 0.77 -43.35
C LEU A 386 -26.76 1.11 -43.92
N VAL A 387 -26.80 1.92 -44.96
CA VAL A 387 -28.04 2.29 -45.65
C VAL A 387 -28.03 1.69 -47.05
N HIS A 388 -29.07 0.93 -47.38
CA HIS A 388 -29.35 0.43 -48.72
C HIS A 388 -30.48 1.25 -49.36
N VAL A 389 -30.20 1.85 -50.51
CA VAL A 389 -31.12 2.73 -51.25
C VAL A 389 -31.76 1.98 -52.41
N TYR A 390 -33.07 2.12 -52.56
CA TYR A 390 -33.87 1.44 -53.59
C TYR A 390 -34.77 2.41 -54.38
N THR A 391 -35.16 2.01 -55.60
CA THR A 391 -36.08 2.77 -56.46
C THR A 391 -37.12 1.85 -57.11
N VAL A 392 -38.23 2.40 -57.60
CA VAL A 392 -39.28 1.62 -58.27
C VAL A 392 -38.86 1.32 -59.73
N PRO A 393 -39.08 0.10 -60.26
CA PRO A 393 -38.78 -0.22 -61.66
C PRO A 393 -39.45 0.76 -62.64
N GLY A 394 -38.64 1.56 -63.35
CA GLY A 394 -39.10 2.52 -64.37
C GLY A 394 -39.00 4.01 -64.00
N ALA A 395 -38.52 4.35 -62.80
CA ALA A 395 -38.14 5.72 -62.48
C ALA A 395 -36.88 6.15 -63.26
N PRO A 396 -36.77 7.42 -63.73
CA PRO A 396 -35.58 7.90 -64.41
C PRO A 396 -34.38 7.91 -63.45
N THR A 397 -33.31 7.20 -63.81
CA THR A 397 -32.07 7.14 -63.02
C THR A 397 -31.34 8.49 -63.07
N THR A 398 -31.39 9.26 -61.98
CA THR A 398 -30.44 10.36 -61.79
C THR A 398 -29.09 9.77 -61.41
N SER A 399 -28.22 9.62 -62.42
CA SER A 399 -26.82 9.29 -62.21
C SER A 399 -26.10 10.46 -61.53
N THR A 400 -25.68 10.27 -60.29
CA THR A 400 -24.72 11.17 -59.64
C THR A 400 -23.36 10.99 -60.33
N PRO A 401 -22.62 12.07 -60.68
CA PRO A 401 -21.36 11.94 -61.41
C PRO A 401 -20.29 11.23 -60.59
N ALA A 402 -19.61 10.28 -61.20
CA ALA A 402 -18.37 9.70 -60.66
C ALA A 402 -17.29 10.79 -60.51
N SER A 403 -16.67 10.84 -59.34
CA SER A 403 -15.42 11.59 -59.11
C SER A 403 -14.32 11.05 -60.04
N PRO A 404 -13.45 11.90 -60.63
CA PRO A 404 -12.67 11.51 -61.79
C PRO A 404 -11.52 10.56 -61.44
N THR A 405 -11.46 9.43 -62.14
CA THR A 405 -10.25 8.60 -62.24
C THR A 405 -9.40 9.09 -63.42
N THR A 406 -8.13 9.38 -63.12
CA THR A 406 -7.07 9.70 -64.08
C THR A 406 -6.79 8.47 -64.98
N PRO A 407 -6.49 8.62 -66.29
CA PRO A 407 -6.44 7.49 -67.22
C PRO A 407 -5.26 6.54 -67.02
N ALA A 408 -5.55 5.24 -67.19
CA ALA A 408 -4.60 4.14 -67.20
C ALA A 408 -3.76 4.08 -68.48
N THR A 409 -2.57 3.46 -68.39
CA THR A 409 -1.89 2.86 -69.56
C THR A 409 -1.65 1.37 -69.26
N ALA A 410 -2.35 0.53 -70.03
CA ALA A 410 -2.00 -0.81 -70.58
C ALA A 410 -1.06 -1.74 -69.77
N ASP A 411 -1.24 -3.06 -69.67
CA ASP A 411 -2.17 -4.03 -70.25
C ASP A 411 -1.79 -5.41 -69.64
N LYS A 412 -2.76 -6.33 -69.66
CA LYS A 412 -2.68 -7.81 -69.71
C LYS A 412 -3.14 -8.64 -68.51
N THR A 413 -4.13 -9.48 -68.90
CA THR A 413 -4.59 -10.77 -68.38
C THR A 413 -5.59 -10.80 -67.22
N ASN A 414 -6.86 -10.82 -67.62
CA ASN A 414 -7.94 -11.60 -67.00
C ASN A 414 -7.49 -13.04 -66.69
N VAL A 415 -7.73 -13.51 -65.46
CA VAL A 415 -8.54 -14.72 -65.20
C VAL A 415 -9.20 -14.58 -63.82
N PHE A 416 -10.51 -14.83 -63.79
CA PHE A 416 -11.37 -14.92 -62.60
C PHE A 416 -10.96 -16.06 -61.64
N ALA A 417 -11.36 -15.90 -60.37
CA ALA A 417 -12.01 -16.90 -59.50
C ALA A 417 -11.34 -17.13 -58.14
N SER A 418 -12.03 -16.60 -57.11
CA SER A 418 -12.38 -17.24 -55.82
C SER A 418 -11.44 -18.27 -55.20
N ALA A 419 -11.04 -18.03 -53.95
CA ALA A 419 -11.06 -19.07 -52.91
C ALA A 419 -11.03 -18.46 -51.50
N ILE A 420 -12.01 -18.85 -50.70
CA ILE A 420 -11.99 -18.88 -49.24
C ILE A 420 -10.89 -19.86 -48.82
N ALA A 421 -9.93 -19.43 -47.99
CA ALA A 421 -9.20 -20.33 -47.08
C ALA A 421 -8.39 -19.53 -46.03
N MET A 422 -8.58 -19.90 -44.77
CA MET A 422 -7.69 -19.60 -43.65
C MET A 422 -6.23 -19.98 -43.95
N MET A 423 -5.27 -19.18 -43.47
CA MET A 423 -4.16 -19.68 -42.65
C MET A 423 -3.28 -18.54 -42.11
N SER A 424 -3.09 -18.62 -40.81
CA SER A 424 -1.98 -18.07 -40.03
C SER A 424 -0.63 -18.38 -40.67
N ALA A 425 0.32 -17.43 -40.68
CA ALA A 425 1.73 -17.66 -40.30
C ALA A 425 2.61 -16.40 -40.51
N ILE A 426 3.19 -15.96 -39.39
CA ILE A 426 4.62 -15.70 -39.17
C ILE A 426 5.28 -14.59 -40.01
N PHE A 427 5.58 -13.49 -39.30
CA PHE A 427 6.63 -12.54 -39.65
C PHE A 427 8.00 -13.23 -39.70
N VAL A 428 8.62 -13.31 -40.88
CA VAL A 428 10.08 -13.26 -41.04
C VAL A 428 10.38 -12.40 -42.26
N SER A 429 11.07 -11.28 -42.05
CA SER A 429 11.80 -10.58 -43.11
C SER A 429 13.03 -9.92 -42.50
N VAL A 430 14.19 -10.49 -42.82
CA VAL A 430 15.52 -9.97 -42.49
C VAL A 430 16.17 -9.50 -43.80
N VAL A 431 16.61 -8.24 -43.77
CA VAL A 431 17.75 -7.63 -44.49
C VAL A 431 17.60 -7.30 -45.98
N VAL A 432 17.94 -6.05 -46.30
CA VAL A 432 18.95 -5.53 -47.25
C VAL A 432 18.72 -4.01 -47.31
N LEU A 433 19.66 -3.06 -47.36
CA LEU A 433 21.11 -2.96 -47.30
C LEU A 433 21.38 -1.46 -47.60
N ALA A 434 22.14 -0.73 -46.79
CA ALA A 434 22.78 0.52 -47.24
C ALA A 434 24.13 0.73 -46.52
N LYS A 435 25.13 0.08 -47.10
CA LYS A 435 26.48 0.58 -47.39
C LYS A 435 26.91 1.96 -46.79
N ARG A 436 27.98 1.87 -46.00
CA ARG A 436 29.36 2.39 -46.25
C ARG A 436 29.73 3.82 -45.80
N GLN A 437 30.69 3.88 -44.87
CA GLN A 437 31.99 4.62 -44.85
C GLN A 437 32.32 4.99 -43.38
N LYS A 438 33.54 4.94 -42.82
CA LYS A 438 34.91 4.61 -43.25
C LYS A 438 35.76 4.46 -41.97
N ARG A 439 36.81 3.63 -42.04
CA ARG A 439 38.12 3.64 -41.33
C ARG A 439 38.45 4.98 -40.62
N VAL A 440 39.03 4.99 -39.43
CA VAL A 440 40.35 4.44 -39.04
C VAL A 440 40.32 3.88 -37.62
#